data_AF-A0A183N1V4-F1
#
_entry.id   AF-A0A183N1V4-F1
#
_cell.length_a   1.000
_cell.length_b   1.000
_cell.length_c   1.000
_cell.angle_alpha   90.00
_cell.angle_beta   90.00
_cell.angle_gamma   90.00
#
_symmetry.space_group_name_H-M   'P 1'
#
loop_
_entity.id
_entity.type
_entity.pdbx_description
1 polymer ?
#
loop_
_entity_poly.entity_id
_entity_poly.type
_entity_poly.pdbx_seq_one_letter_code
_entity_poly.pdbx_strand_id
1 'polypeptide(L)'
;MKKKMPHTQGVALMPSKQAQKALIGWESHGPRIIKASFKTKKEGITMNVIQCYAPTKDYNEDAKDQFYSRLQSIIEKCSTKDLTILMGACNAEVGTDNTGYEDIMGRHGLGERNENDERFANLCVFNKLVIGGTTFP
;
A
#
# COMPACT_ATOMS: atom_id res chain seq x y z
N MET A 1 -23.69 -0.91 30.46
CA MET A 1 -22.35 -1.26 29.92
C MET A 1 -22.39 -1.14 28.40
N LYS A 2 -21.61 -0.24 27.77
CA LYS A 2 -21.55 -0.15 26.30
C LYS A 2 -20.74 -1.33 25.77
N LYS A 3 -21.36 -2.18 24.96
CA LYS A 3 -20.70 -3.29 24.25
C LYS A 3 -19.62 -2.68 23.34
N LYS A 4 -18.34 -2.90 23.65
CA LYS A 4 -17.25 -2.55 22.73
C LYS A 4 -17.48 -3.38 21.46
N MET A 5 -17.77 -2.73 20.35
CA MET A 5 -17.76 -3.40 19.05
C MET A 5 -16.33 -3.89 18.79
N PRO A 6 -16.12 -5.11 18.27
CA PRO A 6 -14.78 -5.54 17.88
C PRO A 6 -14.26 -4.54 16.85
N HIS A 7 -13.16 -3.85 17.17
CA HIS A 7 -12.48 -2.99 16.22
C HIS A 7 -11.81 -3.89 15.18
N THR A 8 -12.51 -4.19 14.08
CA THR A 8 -12.04 -5.11 13.03
C THR A 8 -11.16 -4.41 11.99
N GLN A 9 -11.07 -3.08 12.05
CA GLN A 9 -10.40 -2.24 11.07
C GLN A 9 -9.77 -1.02 11.74
N GLY A 10 -8.68 -0.54 11.17
CA GLY A 10 -7.98 0.64 11.63
C GLY A 10 -6.58 0.67 11.04
N VAL A 11 -6.16 1.86 10.62
CA VAL A 11 -4.82 2.12 10.13
C VAL A 11 -4.30 3.38 10.80
N ALA A 12 -3.02 3.39 11.15
CA ALA A 12 -2.38 4.53 11.80
C ALA A 12 -0.98 4.73 11.23
N LEU A 13 -0.55 5.98 11.22
CA LEU A 13 0.82 6.38 10.97
C LEU A 13 1.30 7.14 12.20
N MET A 14 2.40 6.70 12.79
CA MET A 14 3.02 7.36 13.95
C MET A 14 4.38 7.94 13.53
N PRO A 15 4.43 9.18 13.01
CA PRO A 15 5.68 9.81 12.65
C PRO A 15 6.49 10.19 13.89
N SER A 16 7.81 10.10 13.80
CA SER A 16 8.70 10.67 14.81
C SER A 16 8.53 12.19 14.89
N LYS A 17 8.96 12.83 16.00
CA LYS A 17 8.96 14.29 16.13
C LYS A 17 9.66 15.00 14.96
N GLN A 18 10.71 14.37 14.41
CA GLN A 18 11.43 14.92 13.27
C GLN A 18 10.61 14.79 11.98
N ALA A 19 10.03 13.62 11.71
CA ALA A 19 9.19 13.40 10.54
C ALA A 19 7.93 14.26 10.56
N GLN A 20 7.36 14.52 11.74
CA GLN A 20 6.21 15.40 11.91
C GLN A 20 6.49 16.84 11.44
N LYS A 21 7.72 17.36 11.60
CA LYS A 21 8.10 18.69 11.10
C LYS A 21 8.07 18.78 9.57
N ALA A 22 8.20 17.64 8.90
CA ALA A 22 8.11 17.54 7.45
C ALA A 22 6.70 17.18 6.97
N LEU A 23 5.75 16.84 7.86
CA LEU A 23 4.39 16.47 7.48
C LEU A 23 3.68 17.69 6.86
N ILE A 24 3.27 17.55 5.61
CA ILE A 24 2.46 18.53 4.89
C ILE A 24 0.99 18.35 5.25
N GLY A 25 0.53 17.09 5.29
CA GLY A 25 -0.83 16.74 5.62
C GLY A 25 -1.05 15.24 5.54
N TRP A 26 -2.21 14.80 6.03
CA TRP A 26 -2.66 13.42 5.91
C TRP A 26 -4.15 13.36 5.59
N GLU A 27 -4.55 12.29 4.95
CA GLU A 27 -5.92 12.03 4.54
C GLU A 27 -6.27 10.55 4.82
N SER A 28 -7.45 10.33 5.39
CA SER A 28 -8.00 8.98 5.57
C SER A 28 -8.94 8.68 4.41
N HIS A 29 -8.79 7.48 3.84
CA HIS A 29 -9.57 7.01 2.70
C HIS A 29 -10.42 5.80 3.09
N GLY A 30 -11.20 5.98 4.17
CA GLY A 30 -11.93 4.91 4.83
C GLY A 30 -11.10 4.21 5.91
N PRO A 31 -11.59 3.08 6.44
CA PRO A 31 -11.06 2.49 7.67
C PRO A 31 -9.72 1.75 7.49
N ARG A 32 -9.27 1.55 6.25
CA ARG A 32 -8.15 0.68 5.90
C ARG A 32 -7.02 1.38 5.14
N ILE A 33 -7.14 2.66 4.80
CA ILE A 33 -6.12 3.39 4.05
C ILE A 33 -5.93 4.78 4.65
N ILE A 34 -4.68 5.14 4.92
CA ILE A 34 -4.26 6.50 5.25
C ILE A 34 -3.11 6.88 4.34
N LYS A 35 -3.15 8.09 3.79
CA LYS A 35 -2.04 8.69 3.05
C LYS A 35 -1.53 9.89 3.84
N ALA A 36 -0.22 10.00 3.94
CA ALA A 36 0.45 11.16 4.50
C ALA A 36 1.51 11.66 3.52
N SER A 37 1.57 12.97 3.33
CA SER A 37 2.53 13.62 2.45
C SER A 37 3.56 14.37 3.28
N PHE A 38 4.84 14.21 2.94
CA PHE A 38 5.97 14.80 3.64
C PHE A 38 6.81 15.64 2.68
N LYS A 39 7.30 16.77 3.19
CA LYS A 39 8.28 17.60 2.49
C LYS A 39 9.62 16.89 2.48
N THR A 40 10.24 16.78 1.30
CA THR A 40 11.61 16.27 1.18
C THR A 40 12.62 17.41 1.17
N LYS A 41 13.91 17.08 1.23
CA LYS A 41 15.00 18.07 1.05
C LYS A 41 15.10 18.56 -0.39
N LYS A 42 14.59 17.80 -1.37
CA LYS A 42 14.62 18.16 -2.78
C LYS A 42 13.41 19.02 -3.09
N GLU A 43 13.66 20.24 -3.52
CA GLU A 43 12.61 21.20 -3.85
C GLU A 43 11.71 20.67 -4.98
N GLY A 44 10.41 20.91 -4.84
CA GLY A 44 9.41 20.42 -5.79
C GLY A 44 9.14 18.92 -5.76
N ILE A 45 9.74 18.17 -4.82
CA ILE A 45 9.49 16.74 -4.62
C ILE A 45 8.94 16.50 -3.21
N THR A 46 7.78 15.87 -3.15
CA THR A 46 7.19 15.37 -1.90
C THR A 46 7.37 13.86 -1.79
N MET A 47 7.20 13.35 -0.57
CA MET A 47 7.13 11.91 -0.29
C MET A 47 5.72 11.58 0.20
N ASN A 48 5.01 10.75 -0.54
CA ASN A 48 3.70 10.22 -0.20
C ASN A 48 3.87 8.83 0.42
N VAL A 49 3.44 8.67 1.67
CA VAL A 49 3.36 7.38 2.35
C VAL A 49 1.91 6.96 2.41
N ILE A 50 1.58 5.87 1.73
CA ILE A 50 0.26 5.26 1.74
C ILE A 50 0.37 4.01 2.61
N GLN A 51 -0.20 4.05 3.80
CA GLN A 51 -0.33 2.88 4.66
C GLN A 51 -1.70 2.26 4.44
N CYS A 52 -1.73 0.98 4.13
CA CYS A 52 -2.98 0.25 3.94
C CYS A 52 -3.04 -1.07 4.72
N TYR A 53 -4.26 -1.50 5.01
CA TYR A 53 -4.59 -2.83 5.50
C TYR A 53 -5.58 -3.50 4.57
N ALA A 54 -5.07 -4.29 3.63
CA ALA A 54 -5.86 -4.96 2.61
C ALA A 54 -6.88 -5.93 3.26
N PRO A 55 -8.01 -6.19 2.61
CA PRO A 55 -8.88 -7.29 3.02
C PRO A 55 -8.12 -8.63 3.00
N THR A 56 -8.54 -9.58 3.83
CA THR A 56 -7.98 -10.94 3.84
C THR A 56 -8.56 -11.77 2.68
N LYS A 57 -7.96 -12.93 2.40
CA LYS A 57 -8.43 -13.87 1.37
C LYS A 57 -9.92 -14.22 1.52
N ASP A 58 -10.41 -14.40 2.73
CA ASP A 58 -11.81 -14.80 2.98
C ASP A 58 -12.82 -13.64 3.02
N TYR A 59 -12.38 -12.43 2.68
CA TYR A 59 -13.26 -11.25 2.65
C TYR A 59 -14.09 -11.19 1.36
N ASN A 60 -15.22 -10.49 1.38
CA ASN A 60 -16.10 -10.35 0.21
C ASN A 60 -15.37 -9.77 -1.01
N GLU A 61 -15.56 -10.36 -2.20
CA GLU A 61 -14.91 -9.93 -3.45
C GLU A 61 -15.19 -8.46 -3.78
N ASP A 62 -16.46 -8.01 -3.73
CA ASP A 62 -16.76 -6.60 -4.03
C ASP A 62 -16.05 -5.63 -3.07
N ALA A 63 -15.79 -6.06 -1.83
CA ALA A 63 -15.07 -5.25 -0.87
C ALA A 63 -13.57 -5.19 -1.17
N LYS A 64 -12.99 -6.26 -1.73
CA LYS A 64 -11.63 -6.27 -2.28
C LYS A 64 -11.54 -5.35 -3.49
N ASP A 65 -12.47 -5.48 -4.44
CA ASP A 65 -12.55 -4.63 -5.63
C ASP A 65 -12.64 -3.14 -5.27
N GLN A 66 -13.54 -2.79 -4.36
CA GLN A 66 -13.68 -1.41 -3.88
C GLN A 66 -12.40 -0.92 -3.18
N PHE A 67 -11.72 -1.78 -2.42
CA PHE A 67 -10.47 -1.44 -1.77
C PHE A 67 -9.36 -1.14 -2.80
N TYR A 68 -9.13 -2.02 -3.77
CA TYR A 68 -8.08 -1.84 -4.79
C TYR A 68 -8.41 -0.69 -5.73
N SER A 69 -9.66 -0.49 -6.13
CA SER A 69 -10.09 0.67 -6.92
C SER A 69 -9.83 1.99 -6.18
N ARG A 70 -10.12 2.04 -4.87
CA ARG A 70 -9.80 3.22 -4.05
C ARG A 70 -8.30 3.44 -3.93
N LEU A 71 -7.54 2.37 -3.68
CA LEU A 71 -6.09 2.44 -3.57
C LEU A 71 -5.45 2.94 -4.88
N GLN A 72 -5.91 2.44 -6.03
CA GLN A 72 -5.52 2.89 -7.36
C GLN A 72 -5.74 4.40 -7.53
N SER A 73 -6.94 4.89 -7.21
CA SER A 73 -7.26 6.33 -7.30
C SER A 73 -6.36 7.20 -6.41
N ILE A 74 -5.91 6.70 -5.25
CA ILE A 74 -5.01 7.45 -4.37
C ILE A 74 -3.60 7.51 -4.98
N ILE A 75 -3.13 6.41 -5.57
CA ILE A 75 -1.82 6.34 -6.24
C ILE A 75 -1.80 7.25 -7.46
N GLU A 76 -2.86 7.25 -8.28
CA GLU A 76 -2.98 8.12 -9.47
C GLU A 76 -2.97 9.61 -9.13
N LYS A 77 -3.47 9.99 -7.95
CA LYS A 77 -3.41 11.37 -7.45
C LYS A 77 -2.03 11.77 -6.95
N CYS A 78 -1.11 10.82 -6.77
CA CYS A 78 0.27 11.13 -6.43
C CYS A 78 1.04 11.52 -7.69
N SER A 79 1.80 12.62 -7.62
CA SER A 79 2.60 13.06 -8.75
C SER A 79 3.68 12.03 -9.10
N THR A 80 3.89 11.76 -10.38
CA THR A 80 4.97 10.87 -10.86
C THR A 80 6.37 11.39 -10.54
N LYS A 81 6.50 12.68 -10.20
CA LYS A 81 7.75 13.29 -9.73
C LYS A 81 8.00 13.04 -8.23
N ASP A 82 6.94 12.75 -7.49
CA ASP A 82 6.99 12.54 -6.05
C ASP A 82 7.37 11.09 -5.74
N LEU A 83 8.01 10.90 -4.59
CA LEU A 83 8.28 9.56 -4.08
C LEU A 83 6.99 9.00 -3.50
N THR A 84 6.52 7.85 -4.00
CA THR A 84 5.35 7.16 -3.42
C THR A 84 5.81 5.85 -2.77
N ILE A 85 5.53 5.70 -1.49
CA ILE A 85 5.79 4.49 -0.70
C ILE A 85 4.44 3.91 -0.31
N LEU A 86 4.08 2.78 -0.91
CA LEU A 86 2.97 1.95 -0.47
C LEU A 86 3.49 0.96 0.57
N MET A 87 2.88 0.93 1.74
CA MET A 87 3.29 0.06 2.85
C MET A 87 2.10 -0.43 3.67
N GLY A 88 2.39 -1.40 4.54
CA GLY A 88 1.42 -2.01 5.44
C GLY A 88 1.13 -3.46 5.09
N ALA A 89 0.02 -3.96 5.62
CA ALA A 89 -0.37 -5.35 5.45
C ALA A 89 -1.21 -5.48 4.18
N CYS A 90 -0.54 -5.81 3.07
CA CYS A 90 -1.17 -6.06 1.78
C CYS A 90 -1.88 -7.43 1.73
N ASN A 91 -1.68 -8.28 2.74
CA ASN A 91 -2.24 -9.64 2.84
C ASN A 91 -2.07 -10.43 1.53
N ALA A 92 -0.92 -10.23 0.89
CA ALA A 92 -0.62 -10.77 -0.42
C ALA A 92 0.63 -11.66 -0.38
N GLU A 93 0.50 -12.88 -0.88
CA GLU A 93 1.59 -13.82 -1.12
C GLU A 93 2.01 -13.74 -2.59
N VAL A 94 3.07 -13.00 -2.88
CA VAL A 94 3.47 -12.78 -4.28
C VAL A 94 4.07 -14.03 -4.94
N GLY A 95 4.44 -15.05 -4.16
CA GLY A 95 5.03 -16.30 -4.62
C GLY A 95 6.46 -16.19 -5.14
N THR A 96 7.07 -17.33 -5.44
CA THR A 96 8.44 -17.42 -6.01
C THR A 96 8.48 -17.26 -7.52
N ASP A 97 7.38 -17.58 -8.21
CA ASP A 97 7.27 -17.43 -9.67
C ASP A 97 7.06 -15.96 -10.04
N ASN A 98 8.09 -15.35 -10.59
CA ASN A 98 8.05 -13.96 -11.04
C ASN A 98 7.86 -13.82 -12.57
N THR A 99 7.48 -14.88 -13.27
CA THR A 99 7.27 -14.85 -14.72
C THR A 99 6.23 -13.78 -15.11
N GLY A 100 6.60 -12.81 -15.94
CA GLY A 100 5.76 -11.68 -16.34
C GLY A 100 5.68 -10.52 -15.34
N TYR A 101 6.37 -10.62 -14.19
CA TYR A 101 6.42 -9.62 -13.12
C TYR A 101 7.87 -9.26 -12.73
N GLU A 102 8.85 -9.60 -13.57
CA GLU A 102 10.28 -9.50 -13.28
C GLU A 102 10.73 -8.07 -12.97
N ASP A 103 10.06 -7.08 -13.57
CA ASP A 103 10.35 -5.65 -13.37
C ASP A 103 9.92 -5.14 -11.99
N ILE A 104 9.00 -5.84 -11.33
CA ILE A 104 8.41 -5.39 -10.06
C ILE A 104 8.73 -6.30 -8.87
N MET A 105 9.12 -7.56 -9.08
CA MET A 105 9.38 -8.50 -7.99
C MET A 105 10.55 -9.46 -8.25
N GLY A 106 11.27 -9.77 -7.17
CA GLY A 106 12.30 -10.80 -7.16
C GLY A 106 11.74 -12.21 -6.91
N ARG A 107 12.64 -13.20 -6.91
CA ARG A 107 12.30 -14.64 -6.77
C ARG A 107 12.15 -15.11 -5.32
N HIS A 108 12.34 -14.22 -4.35
CA HIS A 108 12.35 -14.56 -2.92
C HIS A 108 10.97 -14.44 -2.25
N GLY A 109 9.88 -14.48 -3.01
CA GLY A 109 8.54 -14.52 -2.43
C GLY A 109 8.21 -15.88 -1.80
N LEU A 110 7.11 -15.93 -1.05
CA LEU A 110 6.61 -17.15 -0.41
C LEU A 110 5.17 -17.39 -0.86
N GLY A 111 4.75 -18.66 -0.80
CA GLY A 111 3.38 -19.07 -1.12
C GLY A 111 3.11 -19.26 -2.61
N GLU A 112 1.87 -19.61 -2.91
CA GLU A 112 1.31 -19.61 -4.25
C GLU A 112 0.42 -18.39 -4.42
N ARG A 113 0.53 -17.71 -5.57
CA ARG A 113 -0.23 -16.51 -5.85
C ARG A 113 -1.72 -16.82 -5.94
N ASN A 114 -2.52 -16.16 -5.13
CA ASN A 114 -3.97 -16.19 -5.17
C ASN A 114 -4.54 -14.90 -5.82
N GLU A 115 -5.86 -14.83 -5.99
CA GLU A 115 -6.54 -13.70 -6.62
C GLU A 115 -6.25 -12.33 -5.95
N ASN A 116 -6.15 -12.29 -4.61
CA ASN A 116 -5.77 -11.06 -3.90
C ASN A 116 -4.33 -10.64 -4.22
N ASP A 117 -3.45 -11.62 -4.38
CA ASP A 117 -2.05 -11.41 -4.68
C ASP A 117 -1.87 -10.93 -6.13
N GLU A 118 -2.67 -11.45 -7.07
CA GLU A 118 -2.73 -10.97 -8.44
C GLU A 118 -3.24 -9.53 -8.52
N ARG A 119 -4.29 -9.18 -7.76
CA ARG A 119 -4.78 -7.78 -7.68
C ARG A 119 -3.69 -6.83 -7.20
N PHE A 120 -2.92 -7.25 -6.20
CA PHE A 120 -1.78 -6.48 -5.70
C PHE A 120 -0.64 -6.38 -6.74
N ALA A 121 -0.25 -7.49 -7.36
CA ALA A 121 0.79 -7.52 -8.38
C ALA A 121 0.42 -6.64 -9.59
N ASN A 122 -0.82 -6.74 -10.07
CA ASN A 122 -1.33 -5.94 -11.18
C ASN A 122 -1.37 -4.44 -10.84
N LEU A 123 -1.74 -4.08 -9.60
CA LEU A 123 -1.63 -2.71 -9.10
C LEU A 123 -0.17 -2.21 -9.19
N CYS A 124 0.79 -3.03 -8.75
CA CYS A 124 2.20 -2.68 -8.80
C CYS A 124 2.71 -2.51 -10.25
N VAL A 125 2.37 -3.43 -11.15
CA VAL A 125 2.74 -3.34 -12.59
C VAL A 125 2.17 -2.06 -13.20
N PHE A 126 0.86 -1.82 -13.03
CA PHE A 126 0.18 -0.70 -13.66
C PHE A 126 0.77 0.66 -13.23
N ASN A 127 1.15 0.78 -11.95
CA ASN A 127 1.72 2.01 -11.40
C ASN A 127 3.26 2.04 -11.39
N LYS A 128 3.93 1.04 -11.99
CA LYS A 128 5.40 0.89 -12.02
C LYS A 128 6.02 0.93 -10.62
N LEU A 129 5.37 0.27 -9.66
CA LEU A 129 5.86 0.12 -8.28
C LEU A 129 6.69 -1.15 -8.15
N VAL A 130 7.79 -1.07 -7.42
CA VAL A 130 8.65 -2.22 -7.12
C VAL A 130 8.36 -2.78 -5.74
N ILE A 131 8.23 -4.10 -5.64
CA ILE A 131 7.99 -4.85 -4.40
C ILE A 131 9.33 -5.04 -3.69
N GLY A 132 9.64 -4.11 -2.77
CA GLY A 132 10.88 -4.13 -2.01
C GLY A 132 11.08 -5.39 -1.14
N GLY A 133 10.00 -6.02 -0.69
CA GLY A 133 10.04 -7.19 0.19
C GLY A 133 10.43 -8.50 -0.49
N THR A 134 10.63 -8.54 -1.80
CA THR A 134 11.08 -9.74 -2.53
C THR A 134 12.35 -9.53 -3.34
N THR A 135 12.88 -8.30 -3.34
CA THR A 135 14.03 -7.87 -4.15
C THR A 135 15.31 -7.79 -3.31
N PHE A 136 15.56 -8.84 -2.52
CA PHE A 136 16.80 -8.98 -1.76
C PHE A 136 17.94 -9.55 -2.64
N PRO A 137 19.19 -9.12 -2.44
CA PRO A 137 20.37 -9.66 -3.13
C PRO A 137 20.74 -11.07 -2.67
#